data_AF-A0A661VHI8-F1
#
_entry.id   AF-A0A661VHI8-F1
#
_cell.length_a   1.000
_cell.length_b   1.000
_cell.length_c   1.000
_cell.angle_alpha   90.00
_cell.angle_beta   90.00
_cell.angle_gamma   90.00
#
_symmetry.space_group_name_H-M   'P 1'
#
loop_
_entity.id
_entity.type
_entity.pdbx_description
1 polymer ?
#
loop_
_entity_poly.entity_id
_entity_poly.type
_entity_poly.pdbx_seq_one_letter_code
_entity_poly.pdbx_strand_id
1 'polypeptide(L)'
;MSAFLISLIGVAADYVSTRIGLGRGFYETHPQYHPLIALAIFWTAMAVLTLSLPRGRWWEGSIRFIAAWSFLGAINNTLVILGVFSGLVI
;
A
#
# COMPACT_ATOMS: atom_id res chain seq x y z
N MET A 1 16.03 -3.69 -4.86
CA MET A 1 14.70 -3.29 -5.39
C MET A 1 14.48 -1.83 -5.03
N SER A 2 14.09 -0.97 -5.97
CA SER A 2 13.84 0.45 -5.68
C SER A 2 12.58 0.62 -4.83
N ALA A 3 12.54 1.67 -4.00
CA ALA A 3 11.37 1.99 -3.19
C ALA A 3 10.09 2.18 -4.03
N PHE A 4 10.24 2.77 -5.22
CA PHE A 4 9.18 2.90 -6.22
C PHE A 4 8.58 1.55 -6.64
N LEU A 5 9.42 0.55 -6.92
CA LEU A 5 8.96 -0.81 -7.26
C LEU A 5 8.29 -1.50 -6.07
N ILE A 6 8.82 -1.32 -4.85
CA ILE A 6 8.18 -1.84 -3.63
C ILE A 6 6.76 -1.30 -3.52
N SER A 7 6.57 0.01 -3.68
CA SER A 7 5.24 0.62 -3.61
C SER A 7 4.31 0.16 -4.73
N LEU A 8 4.82 -0.06 -5.94
CA LEU A 8 4.04 -0.55 -7.06
C LEU A 8 3.49 -1.95 -6.77
N ILE A 9 4.34 -2.84 -6.25
CA ILE A 9 3.92 -4.20 -5.88
C ILE A 9 2.90 -4.15 -4.75
N GLY A 10 3.10 -3.32 -3.73
CA GLY A 10 2.16 -3.18 -2.62
C GLY A 10 0.78 -2.69 -3.06
N VAL A 11 0.74 -1.61 -3.86
CA VAL A 11 -0.52 -1.07 -4.42
C VAL A 11 -1.20 -2.06 -5.37
N ALA A 12 -0.43 -2.79 -6.18
CA ALA A 12 -0.98 -3.83 -7.04
C ALA A 12 -1.57 -4.99 -6.22
N ALA A 13 -0.88 -5.45 -5.18
CA ALA A 13 -1.36 -6.49 -4.28
C ALA A 13 -2.64 -6.05 -3.55
N ASP A 14 -2.69 -4.80 -3.09
CA ASP A 14 -3.86 -4.20 -2.46
C ASP A 14 -5.05 -4.22 -3.43
N TYR A 15 -4.89 -3.67 -4.63
CA TYR A 15 -5.94 -3.70 -5.64
C TYR A 15 -6.42 -5.11 -6.00
N VAL A 16 -5.51 -6.06 -6.20
CA VAL A 16 -5.87 -7.46 -6.49
C VAL A 16 -6.67 -8.05 -5.33
N SER A 17 -6.23 -7.83 -4.09
CA SER A 17 -6.93 -8.32 -2.90
C SER A 17 -8.33 -7.70 -2.76
N THR A 18 -8.49 -6.40 -3.03
CA THR A 18 -9.80 -5.73 -3.09
C THR A 18 -10.71 -6.41 -4.12
N ARG A 19 -10.21 -6.66 -5.34
CA ARG A 19 -11.00 -7.31 -6.40
C ARG A 19 -11.42 -8.74 -6.01
N ILE A 20 -10.55 -9.49 -5.33
CA ILE A 20 -10.89 -10.81 -4.80
C ILE A 20 -11.98 -10.69 -3.73
N GLY A 21 -11.86 -9.74 -2.79
CA GLY A 21 -12.85 -9.50 -1.74
C GLY A 21 -14.22 -9.14 -2.32
N LEU A 22 -14.27 -8.19 -3.25
CA LEU A 22 -15.50 -7.82 -3.96
C LEU A 22 -16.13 -9.01 -4.69
N GLY A 23 -15.32 -9.85 -5.33
CA GLY A 23 -15.79 -11.08 -5.98
C GLY A 23 -16.35 -12.13 -5.01
N ARG A 24 -16.05 -12.02 -3.70
CA ARG A 24 -16.58 -12.88 -2.63
C ARG A 24 -17.77 -12.27 -1.88
N GLY A 25 -18.27 -11.11 -2.32
CA GLY A 25 -19.42 -10.45 -1.71
C GLY A 25 -19.08 -9.49 -0.57
N PHE A 26 -17.80 -9.18 -0.34
CA PHE A 26 -17.42 -8.05 0.53
C PHE A 26 -17.69 -6.72 -0.19
N TYR A 27 -17.75 -5.63 0.58
CA TYR A 27 -17.89 -4.28 0.06
C TYR A 27 -16.65 -3.44 0.39
N GLU A 28 -16.30 -2.53 -0.51
CA GLU A 28 -15.22 -1.57 -0.30
C GLU A 28 -15.72 -0.43 0.59
N THR A 29 -15.01 -0.12 1.66
CA THR A 29 -15.36 0.97 2.59
C THR A 29 -14.96 2.34 2.05
N HIS A 30 -14.00 2.39 1.11
CA HIS A 30 -13.53 3.62 0.48
C HIS A 30 -13.98 3.70 -0.99
N PRO A 31 -15.16 4.28 -1.29
CA PRO A 31 -15.68 4.34 -2.66
C PRO A 31 -14.82 5.17 -3.62
N GLN A 32 -13.92 6.01 -3.10
CA GLN A 32 -12.97 6.81 -3.87
C GLN A 32 -11.60 6.13 -4.05
N TYR A 33 -11.42 4.90 -3.57
CA TYR A 33 -10.16 4.19 -3.73
C TYR A 33 -9.84 3.98 -5.21
N HIS A 34 -8.66 4.43 -5.64
CA HIS A 34 -8.14 4.21 -6.97
C HIS A 34 -6.65 3.88 -6.90
N PRO A 35 -6.19 2.76 -7.47
CA PRO A 35 -4.79 2.32 -7.33
C PRO A 35 -3.79 3.33 -7.90
N LEU A 36 -4.14 4.04 -8.98
CA LEU A 36 -3.28 5.11 -9.53
C LEU A 36 -3.12 6.29 -8.57
N ILE A 37 -4.16 6.64 -7.80
CA ILE A 37 -4.10 7.73 -6.82
C ILE A 37 -3.20 7.30 -5.66
N ALA A 38 -3.39 6.08 -5.16
CA ALA A 38 -2.52 5.51 -4.12
C ALA A 38 -1.05 5.48 -4.56
N LEU A 39 -0.78 5.05 -5.79
CA LEU A 39 0.56 5.04 -6.37
C LEU A 39 1.16 6.45 -6.45
N ALA A 40 0.39 7.43 -6.93
CA ALA A 40 0.83 8.82 -7.03
C ALA A 40 1.20 9.39 -5.65
N ILE A 41 0.41 9.09 -4.61
CA ILE A 41 0.70 9.50 -3.23
C ILE A 41 2.02 8.89 -2.73
N PHE A 42 2.17 7.56 -2.85
CA PHE A 42 3.40 6.89 -2.40
C PHE A 42 4.62 7.37 -3.17
N TRP A 43 4.54 7.50 -4.50
CA TRP A 43 5.63 7.96 -5.33
C TRP A 43 6.02 9.40 -5.03
N THR A 44 5.05 10.28 -4.81
CA THR A 44 5.30 11.66 -4.40
C THR A 44 5.98 11.71 -3.04
N ALA A 45 5.47 10.96 -2.05
CA ALA A 45 6.07 10.89 -0.73
C ALA A 45 7.52 10.38 -0.78
N MET A 46 7.78 9.31 -1.54
CA MET A 46 9.13 8.78 -1.72
C MET A 46 10.05 9.74 -2.46
N ALA A 47 9.56 10.46 -3.47
CA ALA A 47 10.34 11.48 -4.17
C ALA A 47 10.75 12.60 -3.21
N VAL A 48 9.80 13.12 -2.41
CA VAL A 48 10.06 14.15 -1.40
C VAL A 48 11.08 13.64 -0.37
N LEU A 49 10.90 12.43 0.17
CA LEU A 49 11.83 11.83 1.13
C LEU A 49 13.22 11.62 0.54
N THR A 50 13.30 11.16 -0.70
CA THR A 50 14.56 10.95 -1.43
C THR A 50 15.33 12.26 -1.59
N LEU A 51 14.61 13.37 -1.87
CA LEU A 51 15.21 14.69 -2.06
C LEU A 51 15.55 15.39 -0.74
N SER A 52 14.78 15.12 0.32
CA SER A 52 14.88 15.86 1.59
C SER A 52 15.78 15.20 2.63
N LEU A 53 15.87 13.86 2.65
CA LEU A 53 16.67 13.15 3.65
C LEU A 53 18.16 13.16 3.28
N PRO A 54 19.06 13.46 4.25
CA PRO A 54 20.49 13.39 4.03
C PRO A 54 20.93 11.95 3.76
N ARG A 55 21.70 11.75 2.70
CA ARG A 55 22.20 10.43 2.31
C ARG A 55 23.20 9.93 3.36
N GLY A 56 22.75 8.99 4.18
CA GLY A 56 23.54 8.34 5.23
C GLY A 56 23.25 6.84 5.33
N ARG A 57 23.88 6.17 6.30
CA ARG A 57 23.83 4.71 6.46
C ARG A 57 22.41 4.12 6.52
N TRP A 58 21.44 4.87 7.04
CA TRP A 58 20.05 4.45 7.23
C TRP A 58 19.07 5.01 6.19
N TRP A 59 19.55 5.85 5.27
CA TRP A 59 18.71 6.58 4.33
C TRP A 59 17.89 5.64 3.43
N GLU A 60 18.57 4.70 2.80
CA GLU A 60 17.92 3.77 1.87
C GLU A 60 16.97 2.81 2.59
N GLY A 61 17.35 2.36 3.79
CA GLY A 61 16.50 1.52 4.63
C GLY A 61 15.21 2.22 5.04
N SER A 62 15.30 3.50 5.41
CA SER A 62 14.13 4.30 5.84
C SER A 62 13.15 4.51 4.69
N ILE A 63 13.65 4.85 3.49
CA ILE A 63 12.79 5.05 2.31
C ILE A 63 12.12 3.73 1.90
N ARG A 64 12.85 2.61 1.94
CA ARG A 64 12.29 1.29 1.65
C ARG A 64 11.25 0.85 2.69
N PHE A 65 11.47 1.16 3.97
CA PHE A 65 10.51 0.88 5.04
C PHE A 65 9.20 1.63 4.82
N ILE A 66 9.27 2.92 4.47
CA ILE A 66 8.09 3.73 4.15
C ILE A 66 7.40 3.19 2.89
N ALA A 67 8.15 2.78 1.87
CA ALA A 67 7.56 2.17 0.67
C ALA A 67 6.80 0.88 0.98
N ALA A 68 7.26 0.09 1.96
CA ALA A 68 6.62 -1.15 2.37
C ALA A 68 5.22 -0.93 3.01
N TRP A 69 4.90 0.27 3.50
CA TRP A 69 3.55 0.59 3.99
C TRP A 69 2.46 0.47 2.93
N SER A 70 2.82 0.53 1.65
CA SER A 70 1.88 0.24 0.55
C SER A 70 1.25 -1.16 0.61
N PHE A 71 1.86 -2.11 1.34
CA PHE A 71 1.30 -3.44 1.55
C PHE A 71 0.21 -3.50 2.63
N LEU A 72 0.02 -2.44 3.45
CA LEU A 72 -0.95 -2.48 4.55
C LEU A 72 -2.37 -2.74 4.07
N GLY A 73 -2.78 -2.16 2.94
CA GLY A 73 -4.09 -2.44 2.34
C GLY A 73 -4.23 -3.91 1.93
N ALA A 74 -3.22 -4.46 1.26
CA ALA A 74 -3.19 -5.87 0.87
C ALA A 74 -3.26 -6.82 2.08
N ILE A 75 -2.53 -6.50 3.15
CA ILE A 75 -2.55 -7.26 4.41
C ILE A 75 -3.93 -7.19 5.03
N ASN A 76 -4.50 -5.99 5.17
CA ASN A 76 -5.84 -5.78 5.70
C ASN A 76 -6.87 -6.62 4.94
N ASN A 77 -6.93 -6.48 3.62
CA ASN A 77 -7.87 -7.19 2.77
C ASN A 77 -7.69 -8.71 2.88
N THR A 78 -6.45 -9.19 2.91
CA THR A 78 -6.15 -10.62 3.08
C THR A 78 -6.69 -11.15 4.40
N LEU A 79 -6.48 -10.43 5.50
CA LEU A 79 -6.95 -10.83 6.82
C LEU A 79 -8.48 -10.86 6.90
N VAL A 80 -9.17 -9.90 6.27
CA VAL A 80 -10.63 -9.87 6.15
C VAL A 80 -11.13 -11.07 5.34
N ILE A 81 -10.51 -11.31 4.19
CA ILE A 81 -10.85 -12.41 3.30
C ILE A 81 -10.65 -13.77 3.97
N LEU A 82 -9.64 -13.90 4.83
CA LEU A 82 -9.36 -15.12 5.61
C LEU A 82 -10.26 -15.25 6.86
N GLY A 83 -11.10 -14.26 7.15
CA GLY A 83 -11.98 -14.27 8.32
C GLY A 83 -11.25 -14.08 9.65
N VAL A 84 -10.01 -13.55 9.64
CA VAL A 84 -9.25 -13.26 10.87
C VAL A 84 -9.92 -12.12 11.65
N PHE A 85 -10.51 -11.15 10.94
CA PHE A 85 -11.39 -10.13 11.52
C PHE A 85 -12.37 -9.59 10.47
N SER A 86 -13.39 -8.85 10.90
CA SER A 86 -14.50 -8.38 10.05
C SER A 86 -14.17 -7.19 9.12
N GLY A 87 -12.92 -6.70 9.15
CA GLY A 87 -12.54 -5.45 8.48
C GLY A 87 -12.55 -4.25 9.41
N LEU A 88 -11.93 -3.16 8.94
CA LEU A 88 -11.98 -1.87 9.61
C LEU A 88 -13.42 -1.34 9.49
N VAL A 89 -14.15 -1.39 10.60
CA VAL A 89 -15.43 -0.68 10.75
C VAL A 89 -15.07 0.75 11.11
N ILE A 90 -15.06 1.63 10.10
CA ILE A 90 -14.88 3.08 10.28
C ILE A 90 -16.25 3.74 10.18
#